data_AF-A0A7C5VEZ0-F1
#
_entry.id   AF-A0A7C5VEZ0-F1
#
_cell.length_a   1.000
_cell.length_b   1.000
_cell.length_c   1.000
_cell.angle_alpha   90.00
_cell.angle_beta   90.00
_cell.angle_gamma   90.00
#
_symmetry.space_group_name_H-M   'P 1'
#
loop_
_entity.id
_entity.type
_entity.pdbx_description
1 polymer ?
#
loop_
_entity_poly.entity_id
_entity_poly.type
_entity_poly.pdbx_seq_one_letter_code
_entity_poly.pdbx_strand_id
1 'polypeptide(L)'
;EPIGGFAAIQKNLKYPEKAFENKTEGTVIVKALIDKRGKVKATRIVKSLSPECDKAAVKALKKSRWRPALKNGKPVTASVSIPIVFKLKK
;
A
#
# COMPACT_ATOMS: atom_id res chain seq x y z
N GLU A 1 1.19 -11.94 0.19
CA GLU A 1 1.94 -11.00 -0.69
C GLU A 1 1.01 -10.38 -1.75
N PRO A 2 1.31 -9.19 -2.28
CA PRO A 2 0.50 -8.59 -3.34
C PRO A 2 0.68 -9.35 -4.66
N ILE A 3 -0.40 -9.48 -5.43
CA ILE A 3 -0.33 -10.11 -6.75
C ILE A 3 0.43 -9.15 -7.68
N GLY A 4 1.61 -9.56 -8.16
CA GLY A 4 2.51 -8.71 -8.95
C GLY A 4 3.55 -7.94 -8.13
N GLY A 5 3.71 -8.25 -6.84
CA GLY A 5 4.76 -7.67 -5.99
C GLY A 5 4.55 -6.19 -5.66
N PHE A 6 5.57 -5.58 -5.04
CA PHE A 6 5.55 -4.14 -4.73
C PHE A 6 5.50 -3.25 -5.99
N ALA A 7 5.98 -3.77 -7.12
CA ALA A 7 5.96 -3.07 -8.41
C ALA A 7 4.53 -2.81 -8.93
N ALA A 8 3.59 -3.75 -8.75
CA ALA A 8 2.20 -3.54 -9.16
C ALA A 8 1.51 -2.43 -8.34
N ILE A 9 1.87 -2.31 -7.06
CA ILE A 9 1.38 -1.24 -6.18
C ILE A 9 1.98 0.08 -6.63
N GLN A 10 3.30 0.14 -6.87
CA GLN A 10 3.97 1.35 -7.37
C GLN A 10 3.45 1.78 -8.75
N LYS A 11 3.12 0.84 -9.65
CA LYS A 11 2.53 1.16 -10.95
C LYS A 11 1.15 1.80 -10.84
N ASN A 12 0.37 1.40 -9.83
CA ASN A 12 -0.93 2.01 -9.52
C ASN A 12 -0.85 3.21 -8.56
N LEU A 13 0.34 3.46 -8.00
CA LEU A 13 0.58 4.57 -7.11
C LEU A 13 0.69 5.83 -7.97
N LYS A 14 -0.36 6.65 -7.91
CA LYS A 14 -0.34 7.97 -8.55
C LYS A 14 0.33 8.94 -7.57
N TYR A 15 1.50 9.47 -7.96
CA TYR A 15 2.17 10.50 -7.17
C TYR A 15 1.25 11.74 -7.11
N PRO A 16 0.88 12.23 -5.92
CA PRO A 16 0.06 13.43 -5.82
C PRO A 16 0.83 14.64 -6.33
N GLU A 17 0.25 15.44 -7.23
CA GLU A 17 0.89 16.63 -7.80
C GLU A 17 1.39 17.59 -6.72
N LYS A 18 0.60 17.80 -5.67
CA LYS A 18 1.02 18.64 -4.54
C LYS A 18 2.19 18.06 -3.73
N ALA A 19 2.32 16.73 -3.63
CA ALA A 19 3.52 16.14 -3.02
C ALA A 19 4.74 16.29 -3.95
N PHE A 20 4.52 16.33 -5.26
CA PHE A 20 5.57 16.59 -6.24
C PHE A 20 6.03 18.06 -6.19
N GLU A 21 5.07 18.98 -6.14
CA GLU A 21 5.28 20.43 -6.03
C GLU A 21 5.98 20.80 -4.72
N ASN A 22 5.57 20.19 -3.60
CA ASN A 22 6.22 20.35 -2.29
C ASN A 22 7.52 19.55 -2.16
N LYS A 23 8.02 18.93 -3.24
CA LYS A 23 9.22 18.06 -3.26
C LYS A 23 9.26 17.07 -2.08
N THR A 24 8.11 16.52 -1.72
CA THR A 24 7.97 15.67 -0.54
C THR A 24 8.40 14.26 -0.88
N GLU A 25 9.54 13.85 -0.33
CA GLU A 25 10.09 12.50 -0.49
C GLU A 25 10.10 11.76 0.84
N GLY A 26 9.93 10.43 0.79
CA GLY A 26 9.98 9.62 1.99
C GLY A 26 9.27 8.29 1.84
N THR A 27 8.97 7.64 2.97
CA THR A 27 8.34 6.33 3.00
C THR A 27 7.12 6.34 3.89
N VAL A 28 5.96 6.03 3.31
CA VAL A 28 4.72 5.80 4.03
C VAL A 28 4.61 4.31 4.34
N ILE A 29 4.37 3.95 5.59
CA ILE A 29 4.14 2.55 5.97
C ILE A 29 2.66 2.39 6.23
N VAL A 30 2.00 1.56 5.43
CA VAL A 30 0.58 1.25 5.60
C VAL A 30 0.42 -0.21 5.97
N LYS A 31 -0.28 -0.46 7.07
CA LYS A 31 -0.72 -1.79 7.50
C LYS A 31 -2.08 -2.09 6.88
N ALA A 32 -2.13 -3.05 5.97
CA ALA A 32 -3.36 -3.51 5.34
C ALA A 32 -3.80 -4.86 5.95
N LEU A 33 -5.06 -4.97 6.34
CA LEU A 33 -5.70 -6.21 6.74
C LEU A 33 -6.29 -6.88 5.50
N ILE A 34 -5.72 -8.02 5.11
CA ILE A 34 -6.13 -8.79 3.94
C ILE A 34 -6.96 -9.97 4.43
N ASP A 35 -8.17 -10.07 3.91
CA ASP A 35 -9.07 -11.18 4.22
C ASP A 35 -8.69 -12.45 3.45
N LYS A 36 -9.26 -13.58 3.86
CA LYS A 36 -9.15 -14.89 3.20
C LYS A 36 -9.53 -14.89 1.70
N ARG A 37 -10.26 -13.87 1.22
CA ARG A 37 -10.54 -13.65 -0.21
C ARG A 37 -9.49 -12.81 -0.96
N GLY A 38 -8.40 -12.39 -0.31
CA GLY A 38 -7.40 -11.51 -0.91
C GLY A 38 -7.82 -10.05 -1.07
N LYS A 39 -8.90 -9.65 -0.36
CA LYS A 39 -9.41 -8.26 -0.35
C LYS A 39 -8.90 -7.53 0.88
N VAL A 40 -8.54 -6.26 0.70
CA VAL A 40 -8.17 -5.36 1.79
C VAL A 40 -9.45 -4.96 2.55
N LYS A 41 -9.59 -5.44 3.79
CA LYS A 41 -10.71 -5.13 4.69
C LYS A 41 -10.49 -3.83 5.45
N ALA A 42 -9.26 -3.60 5.91
CA ALA A 42 -8.89 -2.41 6.66
C ALA A 42 -7.50 -1.94 6.25
N THR A 43 -7.25 -0.64 6.34
CA THR A 43 -5.94 -0.03 6.13
C THR A 43 -5.67 0.92 7.28
N ARG A 44 -4.50 0.81 7.90
CA ARG A 44 -4.04 1.68 8.97
C ARG A 44 -2.68 2.24 8.61
N ILE A 45 -2.51 3.54 8.71
CA ILE A 45 -1.22 4.18 8.47
C ILE A 45 -0.40 4.00 9.75
N VAL A 46 0.76 3.37 9.60
CA VAL A 46 1.73 3.16 10.69
C VAL A 46 2.76 4.29 10.68
N LYS A 47 3.17 4.71 9.47
CA LYS A 47 4.07 5.84 9.27
C LYS A 47 3.46 6.73 8.21
N SER A 48 2.98 7.91 8.61
CA SER A 48 2.54 8.96 7.71
C SER A 48 3.75 9.74 7.20
N LEU A 49 3.65 10.24 5.98
CA LEU A 49 4.63 11.17 5.41
C LEU A 49 4.00 12.53 5.17
N SER A 50 2.88 12.52 4.45
CA SER A 50 2.09 13.70 4.14
C SER A 50 0.67 13.23 3.85
N PRO A 51 -0.38 14.00 4.22
CA PRO A 51 -1.77 13.61 4.03
C PRO A 51 -2.12 13.24 2.59
N GLU A 52 -1.35 13.72 1.62
CA GLU A 52 -1.55 13.47 0.19
C GLU A 52 -0.97 12.13 -0.24
N CYS A 53 0.27 11.87 0.16
CA CYS A 53 0.94 10.58 -0.02
C CYS A 53 0.18 9.47 0.69
N ASP A 54 -0.32 9.74 1.89
CA ASP A 54 -1.14 8.83 2.68
C ASP A 54 -2.41 8.42 1.93
N LYS A 55 -3.15 9.39 1.37
CA LYS A 55 -4.34 9.13 0.54
C LYS A 55 -4.00 8.33 -0.72
N ALA A 56 -2.92 8.69 -1.42
CA ALA A 56 -2.48 7.99 -2.62
C ALA A 56 -2.09 6.53 -2.31
N ALA A 57 -1.33 6.31 -1.24
CA ALA A 57 -0.92 5.01 -0.75
C ALA A 57 -2.12 4.11 -0.44
N VAL A 58 -3.09 4.61 0.35
CA VAL A 58 -4.32 3.86 0.68
C VAL A 58 -5.12 3.54 -0.58
N LYS A 59 -5.22 4.47 -1.54
CA LYS A 59 -5.94 4.26 -2.81
C LYS A 59 -5.28 3.19 -3.67
N ALA A 60 -3.95 3.20 -3.77
CA ALA A 60 -3.19 2.17 -4.48
C ALA A 60 -3.39 0.79 -3.85
N LEU A 61 -3.38 0.71 -2.52
CA LEU A 61 -3.61 -0.53 -1.77
C LEU A 61 -5.00 -1.09 -1.97
N LYS A 62 -6.04 -0.25 -1.95
CA LYS A 62 -7.42 -0.66 -2.20
C LYS A 62 -7.64 -1.18 -3.62
N LYS A 63 -6.89 -0.66 -4.60
CA LYS A 63 -6.94 -1.13 -5.99
C LYS A 63 -6.10 -2.40 -6.23
N SER A 64 -5.12 -2.66 -5.37
CA SER A 64 -4.24 -3.82 -5.50
C SER A 64 -4.96 -5.09 -5.03
N ARG A 65 -4.78 -6.19 -5.77
CA ARG A 65 -5.21 -7.52 -5.31
C ARG A 65 -4.10 -8.18 -4.51
N TRP A 66 -4.49 -8.89 -3.46
CA TRP A 66 -3.57 -9.55 -2.56
C TRP A 66 -3.81 -11.04 -2.55
N ARG A 67 -2.73 -11.82 -2.37
CA ARG A 67 -2.86 -13.23 -2.03
C ARG A 67 -3.16 -13.33 -0.54
N PRO A 68 -4.26 -14.03 -0.15
CA PRO A 68 -4.54 -14.27 1.26
C PRO A 68 -3.40 -15.07 1.88
N ALA A 69 -3.16 -14.87 3.17
CA ALA A 69 -2.22 -15.73 3.88
C ALA A 69 -2.84 -17.13 4.00
N LEU A 70 -2.03 -18.16 3.78
CA LEU A 70 -2.45 -19.55 3.98
C LEU A 70 -1.84 -20.02 5.30
N LYS A 71 -2.68 -20.46 6.23
CA LYS A 71 -2.25 -21.12 7.46
C LYS A 71 -2.77 -22.54 7.42
N ASN A 72 -1.86 -23.51 7.40
CA ASN A 72 -2.18 -24.93 7.28
C ASN A 72 -3.06 -25.24 6.04
N GLY A 73 -2.71 -24.66 4.89
CA GLY A 73 -3.47 -24.78 3.64
C GLY A 73 -4.79 -24.01 3.57
N LYS A 74 -5.24 -23.39 4.67
CA LYS A 74 -6.50 -22.63 4.73
C LYS A 74 -6.25 -21.13 4.61
N PRO A 75 -7.03 -20.38 3.81
CA PRO A 75 -6.90 -18.94 3.73
C PRO A 75 -7.36 -18.29 5.04
N VAL A 76 -6.47 -17.49 5.61
CA VAL A 76 -6.69 -16.75 6.86
C VAL A 76 -6.53 -15.26 6.62
N THR A 77 -7.21 -14.48 7.47
CA THR A 77 -7.09 -13.04 7.49
C THR A 77 -5.76 -12.66 8.12
N ALA A 78 -4.94 -11.88 7.41
CA ALA A 78 -3.62 -11.48 7.87
C ALA A 78 -3.40 -9.98 7.67
N SER A 79 -2.69 -9.37 8.61
CA SER A 79 -2.24 -7.99 8.48
C SER A 79 -0.85 -7.96 7.88
N VAL A 80 -0.61 -7.11 6.89
CA VAL A 80 0.71 -6.90 6.30
C VAL A 80 1.08 -5.42 6.35
N SER A 81 2.32 -5.12 6.67
CA SER A 81 2.87 -3.77 6.63
C SER A 81 3.62 -3.55 5.34
N ILE A 82 3.29 -2.47 4.63
CA ILE A 82 3.71 -2.24 3.25
C ILE A 82 4.40 -0.88 3.21
N PRO A 83 5.72 -0.84 3.00
CA PRO A 83 6.42 0.41 2.79
C PRO A 83 6.19 0.89 1.35
N ILE A 84 5.57 2.06 1.23
CA ILE A 84 5.37 2.76 -0.04
C ILE A 84 6.36 3.92 -0.07
N VAL A 85 7.37 3.79 -0.93
CA VAL A 85 8.43 4.78 -1.09
C VAL A 85 8.01 5.79 -2.15
N PHE A 86 7.95 7.06 -1.75
CA PHE A 86 7.76 8.21 -2.61
C PHE A 86 9.13 8.83 -2.87
N LYS A 87 9.59 8.70 -4.12
CA LYS A 87 10.81 9.33 -4.61
C LYS A 87 10.46 10.19 -5.80
N LEU A 88 11.00 11.41 -5.83
CA LEU A 88 10.95 12.23 -7.02
C LEU A 88 11.88 11.60 -8.05
N LYS A 89 11.35 11.18 -9.19
CA LYS A 89 12.21 10.90 -10.33
C LYS A 89 12.73 12.25 -10.82
N LYS A 90 14.03 12.44 -10.63
CA LYS A 90 14.80 13.61 -11.06
C LYS A 90 14.77 13.72 -12.59
#